data_AF-A0A7C2F3Q8-F1
#
_entry.id   AF-A0A7C2F3Q8-F1
#
_cell.length_a   1.000
_cell.length_b   1.000
_cell.length_c   1.000
_cell.angle_alpha   90.00
_cell.angle_beta   90.00
_cell.angle_gamma   90.00
#
_symmetry.space_group_name_H-M   'P 1'
#
loop_
_entity.id
_entity.type
_entity.pdbx_description
1 polymer ?
#
loop_
_entity_poly.entity_id
_entity_poly.type
_entity_poly.pdbx_seq_one_letter_code
_entity_poly.pdbx_strand_id
1 'polypeptide(L)'
;MGNVIRVGAAQISPHFFDKEKTLEKTCRYILEGGQLGLDLLVFPETYFCGYPYWRGSVSVRRSTELAARMIDTAISLDGPEVTQMAETARAAGVNCVVGCNELSDRPGSLTIYNSLVVISRTGEVLGRHRKIMPTHSERAYWGLGDASDIRTFDLDIGTM
;
A
#
# COMPACT_ATOMS: atom_id res chain seq x y z
N MET A 1 -0.39 -9.17 -33.27
CA MET A 1 0.37 -8.03 -32.70
C MET A 1 0.32 -8.21 -31.19
N GLY A 2 1.47 -8.23 -30.50
CA GLY A 2 1.47 -8.36 -29.04
C GLY A 2 0.83 -7.12 -28.41
N ASN A 3 0.03 -7.32 -27.36
CA ASN A 3 -0.53 -6.22 -26.59
C ASN A 3 0.65 -5.45 -25.95
N VAL A 4 0.84 -4.19 -26.32
CA VAL A 4 1.86 -3.33 -25.71
C VAL A 4 1.29 -2.82 -24.40
N ILE A 5 1.94 -3.13 -23.28
CA ILE A 5 1.53 -2.73 -21.93
C ILE A 5 2.47 -1.62 -21.45
N ARG A 6 1.93 -0.54 -20.88
CA ARG A 6 2.70 0.57 -20.30
C ARG A 6 2.67 0.51 -18.79
N VAL A 7 3.84 0.33 -18.16
CA VAL A 7 3.95 0.21 -16.71
C VAL A 7 4.75 1.38 -16.13
N GLY A 8 4.29 1.92 -15.00
CA GLY A 8 5.00 2.93 -14.22
C GLY A 8 5.40 2.40 -12.84
N ALA A 9 6.61 2.77 -12.40
CA ALA A 9 7.09 2.58 -11.04
C ALA A 9 7.24 3.95 -10.37
N ALA A 10 6.46 4.22 -9.33
CA ALA A 10 6.49 5.50 -8.66
C ALA A 10 7.69 5.57 -7.71
N GLN A 11 8.60 6.52 -7.95
CA GLN A 11 9.69 6.84 -7.03
C GLN A 11 9.35 8.09 -6.23
N ILE A 12 8.60 7.92 -5.15
CA ILE A 12 8.05 9.03 -4.36
C ILE A 12 8.14 8.76 -2.85
N SER A 13 8.26 9.82 -2.05
CA SER A 13 8.21 9.75 -0.59
C SER A 13 6.79 10.01 -0.05
N PRO A 14 6.38 9.41 1.07
CA PRO A 14 5.11 9.75 1.69
C PRO A 14 5.22 11.05 2.50
N HIS A 15 4.08 11.50 3.01
CA HIS A 15 4.06 12.39 4.17
C HIS A 15 4.03 11.51 5.42
N PHE A 16 5.17 11.41 6.12
CA PHE A 16 5.31 10.51 7.27
C PHE A 16 4.24 10.78 8.34
N PHE A 17 3.51 9.73 8.71
CA PHE A 17 2.42 9.77 9.70
C PHE A 17 1.28 10.75 9.38
N ASP A 18 1.09 11.10 8.11
CA ASP A 18 0.00 11.97 7.64
C ASP A 18 -0.78 11.24 6.55
N LYS A 19 -1.87 10.57 6.96
CA LYS A 19 -2.73 9.78 6.07
C LYS A 19 -3.34 10.62 4.98
N GLU A 20 -3.85 11.79 5.34
CA GLU A 20 -4.56 12.70 4.44
C GLU A 20 -3.62 13.20 3.35
N LYS A 21 -2.47 13.79 3.71
CA LYS A 21 -1.53 14.28 2.69
C LYS A 21 -0.92 13.16 1.86
N THR A 22 -0.69 11.99 2.46
CA THR A 22 -0.20 10.83 1.69
C THR A 22 -1.26 10.34 0.72
N LEU A 23 -2.53 10.31 1.11
CA LEU A 23 -3.66 9.94 0.25
C LEU A 23 -3.80 10.92 -0.92
N GLU A 24 -3.86 12.23 -0.63
CA GLU A 24 -3.92 13.28 -1.65
C GLU A 24 -2.80 13.13 -2.68
N LYS A 25 -1.56 12.94 -2.20
CA LYS A 25 -0.40 12.71 -3.06
C LYS A 25 -0.55 11.45 -3.89
N THR A 26 -1.03 10.36 -3.30
CA THR A 26 -1.23 9.07 -3.97
C THR A 26 -2.27 9.19 -5.08
N CYS A 27 -3.43 9.77 -4.79
CA CYS A 27 -4.49 10.03 -5.76
C CYS A 27 -4.00 10.90 -6.92
N ARG A 28 -3.23 11.96 -6.63
CA ARG A 28 -2.63 12.81 -7.66
C ARG A 28 -1.73 12.01 -8.61
N TYR A 29 -0.87 11.12 -8.10
CA TYR A 29 0.00 10.30 -8.96
C TYR A 29 -0.76 9.22 -9.73
N ILE A 30 -1.85 8.68 -9.18
CA ILE A 30 -2.75 7.78 -9.94
C ILE A 30 -3.34 8.52 -11.14
N LEU A 31 -3.86 9.73 -10.94
CA LEU A 31 -4.41 10.58 -12.02
C LEU A 31 -3.35 10.93 -13.07
N GLU A 32 -2.14 11.30 -12.64
CA GLU A 32 -1.01 11.57 -13.54
C GLU A 32 -0.63 10.31 -14.34
N GLY A 33 -0.62 9.13 -13.71
CA GLY A 33 -0.42 7.86 -14.39
C GLY A 33 -1.44 7.62 -15.51
N GLY A 34 -2.71 7.96 -15.26
CA GLY A 34 -3.77 7.89 -16.28
C GLY A 34 -3.52 8.83 -17.46
N GLN A 35 -3.07 10.06 -17.18
CA GLN A 35 -2.71 11.04 -18.22
C GLN A 35 -1.52 10.59 -19.08
N LEU A 36 -0.58 9.85 -18.50
CA LEU A 36 0.55 9.24 -19.23
C LEU A 36 0.14 7.98 -20.03
N GLY A 37 -1.11 7.53 -19.89
CA GLY A 37 -1.63 6.31 -20.52
C GLY A 37 -0.97 5.06 -19.97
N LEU A 38 -0.68 5.02 -18.66
CA LEU A 38 -0.19 3.82 -18.00
C LEU A 38 -1.30 2.79 -17.85
N ASP A 39 -0.96 1.54 -18.04
CA ASP A 39 -1.82 0.41 -17.78
C ASP A 39 -1.77 -0.06 -16.33
N LEU A 40 -0.59 0.10 -15.70
CA LEU A 40 -0.28 -0.30 -14.34
C LEU A 40 0.66 0.72 -13.69
N LEU A 41 0.34 1.16 -12.46
CA LEU A 41 1.19 2.00 -11.64
C LEU A 41 1.49 1.34 -10.29
N VAL A 42 2.76 1.09 -9.99
CA VAL A 42 3.21 0.44 -8.75
C VAL A 42 3.87 1.47 -7.83
N PHE A 43 3.44 1.50 -6.56
CA PHE A 43 4.01 2.34 -5.51
C PHE A 43 5.03 1.57 -4.64
N PRO A 44 5.93 2.28 -3.92
CA PRO A 44 6.97 1.62 -3.11
C PRO A 44 6.45 0.81 -1.92
N GLU A 45 7.32 -0.06 -1.37
CA GLU A 45 7.07 -0.85 -0.16
C GLU A 45 6.65 0.02 1.02
N THR A 46 5.50 -0.29 1.64
CA THR A 46 4.96 0.40 2.83
C THR A 46 4.98 1.93 2.71
N TYR A 47 4.91 2.44 1.49
CA TYR A 47 4.96 3.86 1.23
C TYR A 47 3.81 4.56 1.96
N PHE A 48 2.60 3.99 1.96
CA PHE A 48 1.46 4.61 2.61
C PHE A 48 1.68 4.73 4.13
N CYS A 49 1.87 5.96 4.58
CA CYS A 49 2.25 6.37 5.93
C CYS A 49 3.63 5.90 6.44
N GLY A 50 4.46 5.33 5.56
CA GLY A 50 5.90 5.28 5.70
C GLY A 50 6.47 3.99 6.28
N TYR A 51 7.70 3.71 5.86
CA TYR A 51 8.53 2.62 6.36
C TYR A 51 9.23 3.02 7.66
N PRO A 52 9.42 2.11 8.63
CA PRO A 52 10.07 2.40 9.91
C PRO A 52 11.60 2.54 9.75
N TYR A 53 12.06 3.64 9.15
CA TYR A 53 13.48 3.94 8.97
C TYR A 53 14.22 4.21 10.29
N TRP A 54 13.49 4.56 11.35
CA TRP A 54 14.06 4.85 12.67
C TRP A 54 14.53 3.61 13.44
N ARG A 55 14.29 2.39 12.91
CA ARG A 55 14.69 1.13 13.53
C ARG A 55 16.18 1.11 13.83
N GLY A 56 16.53 0.95 15.11
CA GLY A 56 17.93 0.92 15.57
C GLY A 56 18.65 2.28 15.56
N SER A 57 17.97 3.36 15.20
CA SER A 57 18.56 4.71 15.10
C SER A 57 18.06 5.68 16.19
N VAL A 58 17.13 5.25 17.04
CA VAL A 58 16.53 6.06 18.11
C VAL A 58 16.45 5.28 19.42
N SER A 59 16.24 6.00 20.53
CA SER A 59 16.05 5.36 21.84
C SER A 59 14.82 4.46 21.85
N VAL A 60 14.79 3.46 22.74
CA VAL A 60 13.65 2.54 22.89
C VAL A 60 12.34 3.30 23.11
N ARG A 61 12.33 4.30 24.01
CA ARG A 61 11.17 5.16 24.26
C ARG A 61 10.67 5.83 22.97
N ARG A 62 11.58 6.42 22.20
CA ARG A 62 11.22 7.09 20.94
C ARG A 62 10.74 6.09 19.88
N SER A 63 11.33 4.91 19.83
CA SER A 63 10.91 3.82 18.95
C SER A 63 9.46 3.41 19.24
N THR A 64 9.08 3.30 20.51
CA THR A 64 7.70 2.98 20.94
C THR A 64 6.72 4.08 20.56
N GLU A 65 7.06 5.36 20.77
CA GLU A 65 6.21 6.49 20.35
C GLU A 65 5.96 6.49 18.84
N LEU A 66 6.99 6.22 18.05
CA LEU A 66 6.88 6.17 16.59
C LEU A 66 6.10 4.94 16.11
N ALA A 67 6.24 3.80 16.79
CA ALA A 67 5.43 2.61 16.52
C ALA A 67 3.95 2.86 16.80
N ALA A 68 3.60 3.56 17.88
CA ALA A 68 2.21 3.95 18.15
C ALA A 68 1.64 4.82 17.02
N ARG A 69 2.40 5.82 16.56
CA ARG A 69 1.97 6.66 15.42
C ARG A 69 1.84 5.88 14.11
N MET A 70 2.70 4.89 13.91
CA MET A 70 2.63 3.99 12.76
C MET A 70 1.34 3.16 12.78
N ILE A 71 0.90 2.70 13.95
CA ILE A 71 -0.39 2.03 14.14
C ILE A 71 -1.56 2.98 13.91
N ASP A 72 -1.52 4.19 14.49
CA ASP A 72 -2.58 5.22 14.35
C ASP A 72 -2.80 5.65 12.89
N THR A 73 -1.76 5.49 12.05
CA THR A 73 -1.76 5.90 10.64
C THR A 73 -1.81 4.72 9.67
N ALA A 74 -1.98 3.49 10.17
CA ALA A 74 -2.27 2.33 9.35
C ALA A 74 -3.68 2.46 8.73
N ILE A 75 -3.88 1.79 7.60
CA ILE A 75 -5.14 1.81 6.84
C ILE A 75 -5.77 0.43 6.80
N SER A 76 -7.10 0.36 6.83
CA SER A 76 -7.84 -0.88 6.63
C SER A 76 -8.14 -1.09 5.16
N LEU A 77 -8.27 -2.35 4.73
CA LEU A 77 -8.58 -2.69 3.33
C LEU A 77 -9.95 -2.17 2.87
N ASP A 78 -10.92 -2.13 3.78
CA ASP A 78 -12.26 -1.57 3.63
C ASP A 78 -12.36 -0.12 4.13
N GLY A 79 -11.21 0.52 4.38
CA GLY A 79 -11.12 1.88 4.89
C GLY A 79 -11.41 2.96 3.85
N PRO A 80 -11.66 4.20 4.30
CA PRO A 80 -11.92 5.33 3.42
C PRO A 80 -10.72 5.64 2.51
N GLU A 81 -9.48 5.44 2.98
CA GLU A 81 -8.28 5.70 2.18
C GLU A 81 -8.19 4.75 0.97
N VAL A 82 -8.47 3.46 1.17
CA VAL A 82 -8.46 2.47 0.06
C VAL A 82 -9.63 2.72 -0.89
N THR A 83 -10.81 3.05 -0.35
CA THR A 83 -11.99 3.42 -1.15
C THR A 83 -11.69 4.60 -2.07
N GLN A 84 -11.08 5.66 -1.55
CA GLN A 84 -10.74 6.84 -2.35
C GLN A 84 -9.65 6.54 -3.39
N MET A 85 -8.66 5.71 -3.07
CA MET A 85 -7.68 5.25 -4.07
C MET A 85 -8.35 4.45 -5.19
N ALA A 86 -9.32 3.59 -4.86
CA ALA A 86 -10.06 2.79 -5.83
C ALA A 86 -10.93 3.65 -6.77
N GLU A 87 -11.65 4.63 -6.22
CA GLU A 87 -12.39 5.60 -7.03
C GLU A 87 -11.47 6.40 -7.95
N THR A 88 -10.28 6.76 -7.47
CA THR A 88 -9.28 7.48 -8.25
C THR A 88 -8.70 6.61 -9.36
N ALA A 89 -8.40 5.33 -9.08
CA ALA A 89 -7.94 4.36 -10.09
C ALA A 89 -8.96 4.19 -11.21
N ARG A 90 -10.25 4.10 -10.85
CA ARG A 90 -11.36 4.08 -11.80
C ARG A 90 -11.43 5.34 -12.66
N ALA A 91 -11.29 6.51 -12.05
CA ALA A 91 -11.32 7.78 -12.77
C ALA A 91 -10.13 7.96 -13.72
N ALA A 92 -8.95 7.46 -13.33
CA ALA A 92 -7.73 7.51 -14.13
C ALA A 92 -7.68 6.42 -15.22
N GLY A 93 -8.42 5.33 -15.06
CA GLY A 93 -8.35 4.16 -15.94
C GLY A 93 -7.05 3.37 -15.79
N VAL A 94 -6.49 3.31 -14.58
CA VAL A 94 -5.17 2.71 -14.29
C VAL A 94 -5.28 1.64 -13.21
N ASN A 95 -4.67 0.47 -13.43
CA ASN A 95 -4.48 -0.52 -12.37
C ASN A 95 -3.38 -0.03 -11.43
N CYS A 96 -3.54 -0.16 -10.11
CA CYS A 96 -2.49 0.25 -9.18
C CYS A 96 -2.20 -0.77 -8.07
N VAL A 97 -0.94 -0.79 -7.65
CA VAL A 97 -0.45 -1.59 -6.54
C VAL A 97 0.17 -0.66 -5.51
N VAL A 98 -0.37 -0.67 -4.30
CA VAL A 98 0.03 0.26 -3.24
C VAL A 98 0.62 -0.50 -2.06
N GLY A 99 1.88 -0.22 -1.71
CA GLY A 99 2.48 -0.68 -0.47
C GLY A 99 2.01 0.17 0.72
N CYS A 100 1.50 -0.46 1.77
CA CYS A 100 0.97 0.22 2.94
C CYS A 100 1.28 -0.48 4.26
N ASN A 101 1.10 0.27 5.35
CA ASN A 101 0.89 -0.30 6.67
C ASN A 101 -0.60 -0.63 6.79
N GLU A 102 -0.92 -1.91 6.73
CA GLU A 102 -2.28 -2.41 6.82
C GLU A 102 -2.65 -2.66 8.29
N LEU A 103 -3.81 -2.19 8.73
CA LEU A 103 -4.39 -2.57 10.01
C LEU A 103 -5.10 -3.93 9.90
N SER A 104 -4.91 -4.78 10.91
CA SER A 104 -5.58 -6.07 11.05
C SER A 104 -7.10 -5.96 10.91
N ASP A 105 -7.68 -6.86 10.12
CA ASP A 105 -9.11 -7.10 9.97
C ASP A 105 -9.74 -7.84 11.15
N ARG A 106 -8.92 -8.51 11.98
CA ARG A 106 -9.39 -9.14 13.22
C ARG A 106 -9.93 -8.08 14.20
N PRO A 107 -11.22 -8.17 14.63
CA PRO A 107 -11.79 -7.23 15.58
C PRO A 107 -10.96 -7.09 16.87
N GLY A 108 -10.71 -5.86 17.29
CA GLY A 108 -9.94 -5.53 18.49
C GLY A 108 -8.42 -5.70 18.37
N SER A 109 -7.90 -6.11 17.21
CA SER A 109 -6.46 -6.20 16.96
C SER A 109 -5.90 -4.85 16.49
N LEU A 110 -4.81 -4.41 17.11
CA LEU A 110 -3.98 -3.28 16.64
C LEU A 110 -2.73 -3.75 15.89
N THR A 111 -2.68 -5.04 15.53
CA THR A 111 -1.56 -5.57 14.74
C THR A 111 -1.59 -4.92 13.37
N ILE A 112 -0.43 -4.46 12.92
CA ILE A 112 -0.25 -3.95 11.56
C ILE A 112 0.60 -4.92 10.73
N TYR A 113 0.41 -4.89 9.43
CA TYR A 113 1.12 -5.72 8.45
C TYR A 113 1.77 -4.84 7.39
N ASN A 114 2.90 -5.31 6.87
CA ASN A 114 3.47 -4.80 5.62
C ASN A 114 2.73 -5.48 4.48
N SER A 115 1.94 -4.71 3.73
CA SER A 115 1.04 -5.26 2.74
C SER A 115 1.12 -4.53 1.42
N LEU A 116 0.88 -5.28 0.34
CA LEU A 116 0.49 -4.74 -0.96
C LEU A 116 -1.03 -4.78 -1.07
N VAL A 117 -1.63 -3.73 -1.60
CA VAL A 117 -3.04 -3.69 -1.99
C VAL A 117 -3.12 -3.54 -3.50
N VAL A 118 -3.90 -4.39 -4.15
CA VAL A 118 -4.08 -4.41 -5.60
C VAL A 118 -5.46 -3.87 -5.95
N ILE A 119 -5.49 -2.84 -6.79
CA ILE A 119 -6.70 -2.12 -7.20
C ILE A 119 -6.76 -2.13 -8.72
N SER A 120 -7.89 -2.56 -9.28
CA SER A 120 -8.10 -2.58 -10.72
C SER A 120 -8.43 -1.18 -11.26
N ARG A 121 -8.25 -1.00 -12.58
CA ARG A 121 -8.67 0.21 -13.30
C ARG A 121 -10.19 0.41 -13.34
N THR A 122 -10.99 -0.57 -12.91
CA THR A 122 -12.44 -0.41 -12.74
C THR A 122 -12.81 0.09 -11.34
N GLY A 123 -11.84 0.23 -10.44
CA GLY A 123 -12.03 0.63 -9.05
C GLY A 123 -12.37 -0.53 -8.13
N GLU A 124 -12.13 -1.78 -8.54
CA GLU A 124 -12.29 -2.94 -7.68
C GLU A 124 -11.01 -3.17 -6.87
N VAL A 125 -11.14 -3.33 -5.55
CA VAL A 125 -10.03 -3.78 -4.70
C VAL A 125 -9.91 -5.29 -4.84
N LEU A 126 -9.01 -5.75 -5.71
CA LEU A 126 -8.88 -7.16 -6.04
C LEU A 126 -8.34 -7.98 -4.87
N GLY A 127 -7.59 -7.34 -3.97
CA GLY A 127 -7.18 -7.92 -2.69
C GLY A 127 -5.87 -7.34 -2.17
N ARG A 128 -5.22 -8.12 -1.30
CA ARG A 128 -3.96 -7.78 -0.65
C ARG A 128 -2.99 -8.94 -0.67
N HIS A 129 -1.72 -8.66 -0.37
CA HIS A 129 -0.72 -9.64 0.01
C HIS A 129 0.09 -9.13 1.20
N ARG A 130 0.09 -9.86 2.33
CA ARG A 130 0.88 -9.58 3.52
C ARG A 130 2.25 -10.22 3.41
N LYS A 131 3.31 -9.47 3.74
CA LYS A 131 4.68 -10.00 3.80
C LYS A 131 4.75 -11.18 4.77
N ILE A 132 5.07 -12.37 4.24
CA ILE A 132 5.10 -13.63 5.01
C ILE A 132 6.03 -13.52 6.22
N MET A 133 7.23 -12.99 6.01
CA MET A 133 8.25 -12.89 7.05
C MET A 133 8.89 -11.49 7.04
N PRO A 134 8.51 -10.60 7.98
CA PRO A 134 9.26 -9.39 8.25
C PRO A 134 10.72 -9.73 8.58
N THR A 135 11.64 -8.97 7.98
CA THR A 135 13.07 -9.24 8.02
C THR A 135 13.71 -8.56 9.24
N HIS A 136 14.47 -9.33 10.02
CA HIS A 136 15.26 -8.80 11.14
C HIS A 136 14.41 -7.94 12.11
N SER A 137 14.75 -6.66 12.28
CA SER A 137 14.08 -5.75 13.22
C SER A 137 12.72 -5.26 12.75
N GLU A 138 12.31 -5.56 11.51
CA GLU A 138 10.94 -5.35 11.04
C GLU A 138 9.91 -6.14 11.87
N ARG A 139 10.33 -7.27 12.47
CA ARG A 139 9.50 -8.11 13.35
C ARG A 139 9.02 -7.41 14.63
N ALA A 140 9.59 -6.26 14.96
CA ALA A 140 9.12 -5.43 16.07
C ALA A 140 7.92 -4.55 15.70
N TYR A 141 7.56 -4.46 14.42
CA TYR A 141 6.53 -3.55 13.90
C TYR A 141 5.39 -4.29 13.22
N TRP A 142 5.70 -5.30 12.40
CA TRP A 142 4.70 -6.00 11.62
C TRP A 142 4.46 -7.44 12.08
N GLY A 143 3.20 -7.85 11.98
CA GLY A 143 2.79 -9.24 12.08
C GLY A 143 3.29 -10.07 10.88
N LEU A 144 3.17 -11.39 11.01
CA LEU A 144 3.50 -12.34 9.95
C LEU A 144 2.30 -12.49 9.01
N GLY A 145 2.55 -12.43 7.71
CA GLY A 145 1.60 -12.94 6.72
C GLY A 145 1.48 -14.46 6.79
N ASP A 146 0.50 -15.01 6.09
CA ASP A 146 0.33 -16.46 5.90
C ASP A 146 0.19 -16.81 4.41
N ALA A 147 -0.19 -18.04 4.09
CA ALA A 147 -0.33 -18.49 2.72
C ALA A 147 -1.71 -18.19 2.09
N SER A 148 -2.66 -17.65 2.85
CA SER A 148 -4.04 -17.45 2.39
C SER A 148 -4.18 -16.38 1.31
N ASP A 149 -3.21 -15.45 1.25
CA ASP A 149 -3.18 -14.36 0.29
C ASP A 149 -2.07 -14.50 -0.77
N ILE A 150 -1.37 -15.63 -0.79
CA ILE A 150 -0.41 -15.98 -1.84
C ILE A 150 -1.19 -16.45 -3.06
N ARG A 151 -1.56 -15.49 -3.92
CA ARG A 151 -2.29 -15.73 -5.15
C ARG A 151 -1.95 -14.69 -6.20
N THR A 152 -2.29 -15.00 -7.44
CA THR A 152 -2.26 -14.06 -8.54
C THR A 152 -3.57 -13.26 -8.61
N PHE A 153 -3.52 -12.15 -9.33
CA PHE A 153 -4.64 -11.26 -9.62
C PHE A 153 -4.80 -11.12 -11.13
N ASP A 154 -6.00 -11.40 -11.63
CA ASP A 154 -6.31 -11.20 -13.05
C ASP A 154 -6.67 -9.74 -13.30
N LEU A 155 -5.88 -9.09 -14.16
CA LEU A 155 -6.11 -7.74 -14.66
C LEU A 155 -6.53 -7.82 -16.13
N ASP A 156 -7.10 -6.74 -16.65
CA ASP A 156 -7.45 -6.61 -18.06
C ASP A 156 -6.22 -6.65 -19.00
N ILE A 157 -5.03 -6.45 -18.43
CA ILE A 157 -3.72 -6.50 -19.10
C ILE A 157 -2.96 -7.82 -18.91
N GLY A 158 -3.56 -8.80 -18.22
CA GLY A 158 -2.95 -10.09 -17.92
C GLY A 158 -2.93 -10.42 -16.42
N THR A 159 -2.31 -11.54 -16.06
CA THR A 159 -2.22 -12.02 -14.67
C THR A 159 -0.98 -11.44 -13.99
N MET A 160 -1.17 -10.88 -12.80
CA MET A 160 -0.12 -10.36 -11.92
C MET A 160 0.07 -11.26 -10.70
#